data_AF-A0A8T7BJ66-F1
#
_entry.id   AF-A0A8T7BJ66-F1
#
_cell.length_a   1.000
_cell.length_b   1.000
_cell.length_c   1.000
_cell.angle_alpha   90.00
_cell.angle_beta   90.00
_cell.angle_gamma   90.00
#
_symmetry.space_group_name_H-M   'P 1'
#
loop_
_entity.id
_entity.type
_entity.pdbx_description
1 polymer ?
#
loop_
_entity_poly.entity_id
_entity_poly.type
_entity_poly.pdbx_seq_one_letter_code
_entity_poly.pdbx_strand_id
1 'polypeptide(L)' 'MLMQELAELKQEHRELDLAITDLQKKLDHNQFEVGRLKKQKLKLKDAISRLESNLIPDLRA' A
#
# COMPACT_ATOMS: atom_id res chain seq x y z
N MET A 1 1.66 -13.39 15.55
CA MET A 1 2.03 -13.56 14.13
C MET A 1 1.24 -12.64 13.21
N LEU A 2 -0.09 -12.73 13.10
CA LEU A 2 -0.88 -11.92 12.15
C LEU A 2 -0.78 -10.38 12.33
N MET A 3 -0.61 -9.89 13.57
CA MET A 3 -0.45 -8.45 13.84
C MET A 3 0.90 -7.88 13.35
N GLN A 4 1.97 -8.68 13.35
CA GLN A 4 3.28 -8.26 12.83
C GLN A 4 3.24 -8.10 11.32
N GLU A 5 2.65 -9.09 10.63
CA GLU A 5 2.53 -9.06 9.18
C GLU A 5 1.65 -7.89 8.71
N LEU A 6 0.59 -7.57 9.46
CA LEU A 6 -0.20 -6.37 9.22
C LEU A 6 0.62 -5.08 9.41
N ALA A 7 1.47 -5.01 10.43
CA ALA A 7 2.31 -3.85 10.69
C ALA A 7 3.36 -3.67 9.58
N GLU A 8 3.98 -4.76 9.13
CA GLU A 8 4.93 -4.78 8.02
C GLU A 8 4.28 -4.30 6.72
N LEU A 9 3.11 -4.84 6.36
CA LEU A 9 2.37 -4.40 5.17
C LEU A 9 1.96 -2.92 5.24
N LYS A 10 1.54 -2.44 6.43
CA LYS A 10 1.21 -1.02 6.64
C LYS A 10 2.44 -0.13 6.51
N GLN A 11 3.59 -0.59 6.98
CA GLN A 11 4.86 0.12 6.84
C GLN A 11 5.27 0.19 5.37
N GLU A 12 5.27 -0.95 4.66
CA GLU A 12 5.60 -1.01 3.24
C GLU A 12 4.66 -0.13 2.40
N HIS A 13 3.36 -0.12 2.71
CA HIS A 13 2.40 0.75 2.06
C HIS A 13 2.70 2.25 2.28
N ARG A 14 3.16 2.64 3.48
CA ARG A 14 3.59 4.02 3.76
C ARG A 14 4.86 4.38 3.00
N GLU A 15 5.83 3.49 2.96
CA GLU A 15 7.08 3.69 2.21
C GLU A 15 6.80 3.87 0.72
N LEU A 16 5.91 3.05 0.15
CA LEU A 16 5.45 3.19 -1.24
C LEU A 16 4.76 4.53 -1.49
N ASP A 17 3.97 5.04 -0.53
CA ASP A 17 3.32 6.34 -0.65
C ASP A 17 4.31 7.50 -0.64
N LEU A 18 5.32 7.43 0.24
CA LEU A 18 6.41 8.40 0.28
C LEU A 18 7.21 8.37 -1.02
N ALA A 19 7.52 7.19 -1.55
CA ALA A 19 8.23 7.02 -2.81
C ALA A 19 7.44 7.60 -4.00
N ILE A 20 6.11 7.37 -4.05
CA ILE A 20 5.23 7.99 -5.05
C ILE A 20 5.25 9.51 -4.92
N THR A 21 5.13 10.03 -3.70
CA THR A 21 5.10 11.48 -3.43
C THR A 21 6.42 12.13 -3.82
N ASP A 22 7.55 11.52 -3.49
CA ASP A 22 8.88 12.00 -3.87
C ASP A 22 9.07 11.96 -5.39
N LEU A 23 8.66 10.86 -6.02
CA LEU A 23 8.73 10.72 -7.47
C LEU A 23 7.90 11.80 -8.16
N GLN A 24 6.68 12.07 -7.69
CA GLN A 24 5.81 13.10 -8.26
C GLN A 24 6.33 14.53 -8.08
N LYS A 25 7.21 14.79 -7.11
CA LYS A 25 7.87 16.09 -6.93
C LYS A 25 8.95 16.37 -7.98
N LYS A 26 9.46 15.34 -8.65
CA LYS A 26 10.48 15.50 -9.71
C LYS A 26 9.81 16.04 -10.98
N LEU A 27 10.41 17.04 -11.62
CA LEU A 27 9.85 17.68 -12.81
C LEU A 27 9.72 16.72 -14.01
N ASP A 28 10.68 15.80 -14.18
CA ASP A 28 10.72 14.78 -15.25
C ASP A 28 10.27 13.39 -14.78
N HIS A 29 9.34 13.32 -13.84
CA HIS A 29 8.91 12.02 -13.34
C HIS A 29 8.13 11.22 -14.39
N ASN A 30 8.47 9.94 -14.52
CA ASN A 30 7.79 9.06 -15.44
C ASN A 30 6.40 8.69 -14.91
N GLN A 31 5.35 9.16 -15.59
CA GLN A 31 3.96 8.86 -15.22
C GLN A 31 3.65 7.36 -15.24
N PHE A 32 4.31 6.57 -16.11
CA PHE A 32 4.16 5.11 -16.12
C PHE A 32 4.72 4.48 -14.84
N GLU A 33 5.82 5.01 -14.32
CA GLU A 33 6.43 4.53 -13.07
C GLU A 33 5.56 4.86 -11.86
N VAL A 34 5.02 6.08 -11.80
CA VAL A 34 4.00 6.47 -10.80
C VAL A 34 2.77 5.55 -10.89
N GLY A 35 2.30 5.24 -12.09
CA GLY A 35 1.19 4.30 -12.31
C GLY A 35 1.49 2.88 -11.79
N ARG A 36 2.72 2.38 -12.02
CA ARG A 36 3.17 1.08 -11.51
C ARG A 36 3.20 1.05 -9.98
N LEU A 37 3.77 2.08 -9.36
CA LEU A 37 3.83 2.22 -7.90
C LEU A 37 2.44 2.34 -7.29
N LYS A 38 1.54 3.14 -7.88
CA LYS A 38 0.13 3.23 -7.45
C LYS A 38 -0.58 1.86 -7.52
N LYS A 39 -0.31 1.07 -8.56
CA LYS A 39 -0.88 -0.28 -8.68
C LYS A 39 -0.33 -1.24 -7.62
N GLN A 40 0.96 -1.14 -7.28
CA GLN A 40 1.56 -1.90 -6.17
C GLN A 40 0.97 -1.48 -4.83
N LYS A 41 0.85 -0.16 -4.59
CA LYS A 41 0.20 0.39 -3.39
C LYS A 41 -1.24 -0.10 -3.23
N LEU A 42 -2.02 -0.17 -4.33
CA LEU A 42 -3.38 -0.71 -4.31
C LEU A 42 -3.41 -2.18 -3.87
N LYS A 43 -2.49 -3.01 -4.39
CA LYS A 43 -2.38 -4.43 -3.98
C LYS A 43 -2.05 -4.58 -2.50
N LEU A 44 -1.13 -3.77 -1.98
CA LEU A 44 -0.81 -3.76 -0.54
C LEU A 44 -2.02 -3.36 0.29
N LYS A 45 -2.75 -2.31 -0.13
CA LYS A 45 -4.00 -1.91 0.53
C LYS A 45 -5.03 -3.04 0.54
N ASP A 46 -5.21 -3.74 -0.57
CA ASP A 46 -6.13 -4.88 -0.64
C ASP A 46 -5.68 -6.05 0.25
N ALA A 47 -4.37 -6.33 0.31
CA ALA A 47 -3.81 -7.35 1.20
C ALA A 47 -4.00 -6.98 2.68
N ILE A 48 -3.73 -5.72 3.05
CA ILE A 48 -3.99 -5.16 4.39
C ILE A 48 -5.46 -5.33 4.73
N SER A 49 -6.37 -4.89 3.86
CA SER A 49 -7.82 -5.02 4.10
C SER A 49 -8.26 -6.48 4.25
N ARG A 50 -7.72 -7.42 3.46
CA ARG A 50 -8.02 -8.85 3.61
C ARG A 50 -7.51 -9.42 4.94
N LEU A 51 -6.30 -9.05 5.35
CA LEU A 51 -5.74 -9.45 6.63
C LEU A 51 -6.51 -8.83 7.81
N GLU A 52 -6.90 -7.56 7.71
CA GLU A 52 -7.75 -6.89 8.70
C GLU A 52 -9.13 -7.53 8.77
N SER A 53 -9.74 -7.90 7.64
CA SER A 53 -11.02 -8.63 7.60
C SER A 53 -10.91 -10.04 8.16
N ASN A 54 -9.77 -10.73 8.00
CA ASN A 54 -9.54 -12.03 8.63
C ASN A 54 -9.33 -11.89 10.15
N LEU A 55 -8.79 -10.76 10.60
CA LEU A 55 -8.55 -10.48 12.02
C LEU A 55 -9.81 -9.94 12.73
N ILE A 56 -10.63 -9.18 12.01
CA ILE A 56 -11.90 -8.59 12.44
C ILE A 56 -12.96 -9.11 11.46
N PRO A 57 -13.63 -10.24 11.77
CA PRO A 57 -14.48 -10.98 10.82
C PRO A 57 -15.72 -10.24 10.28
N ASP A 58 -15.83 -8.91 10.46
CA ASP A 58 -17.10 -8.18 10.32
C ASP A 58 -16.94 -6.75 9.76
N LEU A 59 -16.19 -6.55 8.66
CA LEU A 59 -16.00 -5.19 8.10
C LEU A 59 -16.38 -4.99 6.62
N ARG A 60 -16.93 -6.00 5.94
CA ARG A 60 -17.59 -5.84 4.62
C ARG A 60 -18.72 -6.85 4.43
N ALA A 61 -19.90 -6.52 4.94
CA ALA A 61 -21.19 -6.98 4.40
C ALA A 61 -21.78 -5.87 3.52
#